data_AF-A0A0M2Y024-F1
#
_entry.id   AF-A0A0M2Y024-F1
#
_cell.length_a   1.000
_cell.length_b   1.000
_cell.length_c   1.000
_cell.angle_alpha   90.00
_cell.angle_beta   90.00
_cell.angle_gamma   90.00
#
_symmetry.space_group_name_H-M   'P 1'
#
loop_
_entity.id
_entity.type
_entity.pdbx_description
1 polymer ?
#
loop_
_entity_poly.entity_id
_entity_poly.type
_entity_poly.pdbx_seq_one_letter_code
_entity_poly.pdbx_strand_id
1 'polypeptide(L)'
;MGFGLSKKTGWFYNDFSIVGFLLTGLLFLSVDTISRYLLVLDSGELKESVVYSILRVFIFGFLTLSFLTDRKTINIFSLKWLYLFILACSISLFINFLDFNDFFKSVIYTFSFVLIYRYGIVLGNVKEDFKVFNRAITIIIIILLIQYIGTYYLKFGSISVVSNDAIFSIVVFIPFLFLFEKKRLRLLLTVVIMICTVMSQKRSAILVVNFSILLALILYYSERSKARLIFIGLFLALLAFNFLNEIENIGFVDSVLHRFENSSDNGRNEINEELLGKISKRDGIETFFGLGYAATIRDIGIPSHNDFLEILYDYGIIALIIYIVSLMYLGLKAIFWYKRREEYLEYYICYLVAFIMLIGLSTVNYMIYSVYNMVLFLAIGISYSKILLRIKHSK
;
A
#
# COMPACT_ATOMS: atom_id res chain seq x y z
N MET A 1 -41.12 14.84 -10.30
CA MET A 1 -40.54 16.19 -10.51
C MET A 1 -39.04 16.09 -10.44
N GLY A 2 -38.36 16.37 -11.54
CA GLY A 2 -36.91 16.20 -11.68
C GLY A 2 -36.14 17.21 -10.83
N PHE A 3 -35.27 16.72 -9.97
CA PHE A 3 -34.26 17.56 -9.34
C PHE A 3 -33.04 17.61 -10.26
N GLY A 4 -32.97 18.71 -11.02
CA GLY A 4 -31.79 19.07 -11.78
C GLY A 4 -30.60 19.21 -10.84
N LEU A 5 -29.62 18.32 -11.00
CA LEU A 5 -28.26 18.58 -10.55
C LEU A 5 -27.82 19.90 -11.20
N SER A 6 -27.57 20.91 -10.37
CA SER A 6 -26.93 22.16 -10.78
C SER A 6 -25.65 21.83 -11.56
N LYS A 7 -25.68 22.06 -12.87
CA LYS A 7 -24.52 21.93 -13.77
C LYS A 7 -23.32 22.81 -13.34
N LYS A 8 -23.51 23.75 -12.41
CA LYS A 8 -22.47 24.73 -12.01
C LYS A 8 -21.48 24.21 -10.96
N THR A 9 -21.75 23.12 -10.25
CA THR A 9 -20.77 22.51 -9.33
C THR A 9 -19.93 21.40 -9.99
N GLY A 10 -20.37 20.85 -11.14
CA GLY A 10 -19.70 19.73 -11.80
C GLY A 10 -18.28 20.03 -12.30
N TRP A 11 -17.99 21.26 -12.74
CA TRP A 11 -16.63 21.67 -13.13
C TRP A 11 -15.68 21.75 -11.93
N PHE A 12 -16.16 22.31 -10.81
CA PHE A 12 -15.37 22.43 -9.58
C PHE A 12 -15.08 21.07 -8.94
N TYR A 13 -15.92 20.05 -9.18
CA TYR A 13 -15.64 18.69 -8.71
C TYR A 13 -14.69 17.92 -9.64
N ASN A 14 -14.78 18.07 -10.96
CA ASN A 14 -14.02 17.27 -11.94
C ASN A 14 -12.55 17.70 -12.11
N ASP A 15 -12.26 19.00 -12.16
CA ASP A 15 -10.86 19.43 -12.33
C ASP A 15 -10.07 19.29 -11.03
N PHE A 16 -10.75 19.42 -9.90
CA PHE A 16 -10.15 19.37 -8.56
C PHE A 16 -9.81 17.95 -8.11
N SER A 17 -10.54 16.93 -8.58
CA SER A 17 -10.21 15.50 -8.37
C SER A 17 -8.97 15.07 -9.13
N ILE A 18 -8.82 15.52 -10.39
CA ILE A 18 -7.62 15.27 -11.21
C ILE A 18 -6.41 15.97 -10.63
N VAL A 19 -6.56 17.24 -10.25
CA VAL A 19 -5.49 18.02 -9.58
C VAL A 19 -5.15 17.39 -8.23
N GLY A 20 -6.13 16.99 -7.43
CA GLY A 20 -5.91 16.29 -6.16
C GLY A 20 -5.17 14.97 -6.37
N PHE A 21 -5.49 14.22 -7.42
CA PHE A 21 -4.82 12.96 -7.77
C PHE A 21 -3.38 13.16 -8.28
N LEU A 22 -3.16 14.13 -9.16
CA LEU A 22 -1.82 14.51 -9.63
C LEU A 22 -0.97 15.04 -8.48
N LEU A 23 -1.55 15.83 -7.58
CA LEU A 23 -0.90 16.23 -6.33
C LEU A 23 -0.58 15.01 -5.48
N THR A 24 -1.50 14.04 -5.31
CA THR A 24 -1.25 12.77 -4.59
C THR A 24 -0.04 12.01 -5.15
N GLY A 25 0.05 11.90 -6.48
CA GLY A 25 1.16 11.23 -7.16
C GLY A 25 2.48 12.00 -7.12
N LEU A 26 2.42 13.33 -7.34
CA LEU A 26 3.58 14.24 -7.23
C LEU A 26 4.11 14.29 -5.80
N LEU A 27 3.25 14.06 -4.80
CA LEU A 27 3.64 13.96 -3.42
C LEU A 27 4.39 12.70 -3.09
N PHE A 28 3.87 11.60 -3.61
CA PHE A 28 4.52 10.30 -3.52
C PHE A 28 5.95 10.38 -4.05
N LEU A 29 6.06 10.99 -5.23
CA LEU A 29 7.32 11.34 -5.87
C LEU A 29 8.17 12.24 -4.99
N SER A 30 7.62 13.33 -4.44
CA SER A 30 8.39 14.27 -3.63
C SER A 30 8.88 13.68 -2.30
N VAL A 31 8.06 12.89 -1.59
CA VAL A 31 8.44 12.30 -0.29
C VAL A 31 9.51 11.24 -0.49
N ASP A 32 9.32 10.34 -1.46
CA ASP A 32 10.32 9.30 -1.76
C ASP A 32 11.63 9.92 -2.29
N THR A 33 11.54 10.93 -3.15
CA THR A 33 12.73 11.63 -3.70
C THR A 33 13.47 12.44 -2.64
N ILE A 34 12.76 13.21 -1.82
CA ILE A 34 13.36 14.06 -0.78
C ILE A 34 13.96 13.19 0.34
N SER A 35 13.25 12.14 0.77
CA SER A 35 13.79 11.20 1.77
C SER A 35 15.11 10.58 1.30
N ARG A 36 15.21 10.23 0.01
CA ARG A 36 16.43 9.67 -0.60
C ARG A 36 17.54 10.69 -0.81
N TYR A 37 17.22 11.91 -1.24
CA TYR A 37 18.22 12.97 -1.39
C TYR A 37 18.80 13.40 -0.03
N LEU A 38 17.95 13.48 0.99
CA LEU A 38 18.42 13.82 2.32
C LEU A 38 19.24 12.68 2.92
N LEU A 39 18.97 11.40 2.61
CA LEU A 39 19.83 10.26 2.98
C LEU A 39 21.28 10.43 2.52
N VAL A 40 21.51 11.09 1.38
CA VAL A 40 22.85 11.40 0.84
C VAL A 40 23.51 12.59 1.56
N LEU A 41 22.74 13.47 2.21
CA LEU A 41 23.22 14.73 2.81
C LEU A 41 23.44 14.68 4.33
N ASP A 42 23.45 13.48 4.93
CA ASP A 42 23.81 13.17 6.32
C ASP A 42 23.30 14.12 7.44
N SER A 43 22.13 14.73 7.25
CA SER A 43 21.50 15.64 8.23
C SER A 43 20.19 15.05 8.75
N GLY A 44 20.27 14.32 9.87
CA GLY A 44 19.16 13.58 10.49
C GLY A 44 17.91 14.40 10.83
N GLU A 45 18.07 15.64 11.31
CA GLU A 45 16.95 16.46 11.80
C GLU A 45 16.21 17.24 10.69
N LEU A 46 16.92 17.61 9.61
CA LEU A 46 16.34 18.22 8.41
C LEU A 46 15.51 17.19 7.59
N LYS A 47 15.86 15.90 7.66
CA LYS A 47 15.13 14.76 7.05
C LYS A 47 13.69 14.66 7.54
N GLU A 48 13.51 14.59 8.85
CA GLU A 48 12.20 14.38 9.44
C GLU A 48 11.31 15.61 9.24
N SER A 49 11.81 16.80 9.55
CA SER A 49 11.00 18.04 9.55
C SER A 49 10.38 18.38 8.19
N VAL A 50 11.09 18.16 7.08
CA VAL A 50 10.59 18.45 5.72
C VAL A 50 9.54 17.43 5.28
N VAL A 51 9.78 16.14 5.52
CA VAL A 51 8.83 15.06 5.20
C VAL A 51 7.53 15.23 5.98
N TYR A 52 7.63 15.57 7.27
CA TYR A 52 6.45 15.84 8.11
C TYR A 52 5.71 17.11 7.71
N SER A 53 6.41 18.17 7.32
CA SER A 53 5.77 19.42 6.87
C SER A 53 4.99 19.22 5.57
N ILE A 54 5.51 18.41 4.66
CA ILE A 54 4.80 17.99 3.45
C ILE A 54 3.57 17.15 3.86
N LEU A 55 3.73 16.05 4.60
CA LEU A 55 2.60 15.20 5.05
C LEU A 55 1.48 16.00 5.76
N ARG A 56 1.83 17.02 6.56
CA ARG A 56 0.88 17.93 7.24
C ARG A 56 0.03 18.77 6.28
N VAL A 57 0.64 19.44 5.32
CA VAL A 57 -0.08 20.27 4.31
C VAL A 57 -1.08 19.42 3.52
N PHE A 58 -0.73 18.15 3.27
CA PHE A 58 -1.53 17.29 2.42
C PHE A 58 -2.64 16.54 3.13
N ILE A 59 -2.44 16.09 4.37
CA ILE A 59 -3.56 15.60 5.19
C ILE A 59 -4.59 16.70 5.38
N PHE A 60 -4.16 17.96 5.55
CA PHE A 60 -5.07 19.11 5.59
C PHE A 60 -5.82 19.32 4.25
N GLY A 61 -5.13 19.16 3.11
CA GLY A 61 -5.74 19.16 1.78
C GLY A 61 -6.74 18.01 1.54
N PHE A 62 -6.44 16.79 1.98
CA PHE A 62 -7.36 15.66 1.86
C PHE A 62 -8.54 15.74 2.81
N LEU A 63 -8.34 16.24 4.03
CA LEU A 63 -9.41 16.49 4.97
C LEU A 63 -10.39 17.50 4.40
N THR A 64 -9.90 18.64 3.91
CA THR A 64 -10.75 19.66 3.29
C THR A 64 -11.52 19.07 2.09
N LEU A 65 -10.87 18.29 1.22
CA LEU A 65 -11.55 17.64 0.09
C LEU A 65 -12.59 16.59 0.50
N SER A 66 -12.27 15.76 1.50
CA SER A 66 -13.15 14.72 2.02
C SER A 66 -14.38 15.27 2.74
N PHE A 67 -14.24 16.43 3.40
CA PHE A 67 -15.34 17.16 4.03
C PHE A 67 -16.23 17.90 3.02
N LEU A 68 -15.65 18.40 1.92
CA LEU A 68 -16.38 19.13 0.88
C LEU A 68 -17.18 18.21 -0.07
N THR A 69 -16.93 16.91 -0.05
CA THR A 69 -17.70 15.94 -0.85
C THR A 69 -18.95 15.49 -0.12
N ASP A 70 -20.10 15.79 -0.72
CA ASP A 70 -21.45 15.72 -0.16
C ASP A 70 -21.75 14.41 0.62
N ARG A 71 -22.35 14.55 1.82
CA ARG A 71 -22.55 13.47 2.82
C ARG A 71 -23.51 12.35 2.39
N LYS A 72 -24.12 12.45 1.21
CA LYS A 72 -25.33 11.68 0.87
C LYS A 72 -25.11 10.33 0.20
N THR A 73 -23.92 9.96 -0.26
CA THR A 73 -23.88 8.95 -1.33
C THR A 73 -23.60 7.51 -0.95
N ILE A 74 -22.85 7.13 0.09
CA ILE A 74 -22.69 5.70 0.43
C ILE A 74 -22.41 5.52 1.93
N ASN A 75 -23.30 4.82 2.65
CA ASN A 75 -23.03 4.36 4.02
C ASN A 75 -22.04 3.20 3.95
N ILE A 76 -20.75 3.50 4.07
CA ILE A 76 -19.68 2.52 3.89
C ILE A 76 -19.30 1.99 5.26
N PHE A 77 -19.80 0.80 5.57
CA PHE A 77 -19.58 0.15 6.87
C PHE A 77 -18.08 -0.13 7.15
N SER A 78 -17.24 -0.32 6.12
CA SER A 78 -15.77 -0.41 6.30
C SER A 78 -15.17 0.86 6.90
N LEU A 79 -15.70 2.06 6.59
CA LEU A 79 -15.16 3.30 7.14
C LEU A 79 -15.34 3.37 8.66
N LYS A 80 -16.43 2.80 9.21
CA LYS A 80 -16.67 2.79 10.66
C LYS A 80 -15.55 2.07 11.41
N TRP A 81 -15.15 0.90 10.93
CA TRP A 81 -14.07 0.11 11.55
C TRP A 81 -12.71 0.78 11.42
N LEU A 82 -12.44 1.42 10.28
CA LEU A 82 -11.22 2.21 10.10
C LEU A 82 -11.17 3.43 11.04
N TYR A 83 -12.29 4.13 11.25
CA TYR A 83 -12.37 5.21 12.24
C TYR A 83 -12.23 4.71 13.68
N LEU A 84 -12.77 3.53 14.00
CA LEU A 84 -12.56 2.89 15.30
C LEU A 84 -11.09 2.50 15.51
N PHE A 85 -10.39 2.08 14.46
CA PHE A 85 -8.96 1.78 14.53
C PHE A 85 -8.16 3.02 14.89
N ILE A 86 -8.41 4.15 14.22
CA ILE A 86 -7.79 5.44 14.54
C ILE A 86 -8.05 5.84 15.99
N LEU A 87 -9.29 5.68 16.46
CA LEU A 87 -9.64 5.99 17.84
C LEU A 87 -8.85 5.13 18.82
N ALA A 88 -8.71 3.83 18.56
CA ALA A 88 -7.91 2.91 19.39
C ALA A 88 -6.42 3.33 19.42
N CYS A 89 -5.83 3.66 18.27
CA CYS A 89 -4.46 4.19 18.21
C CYS A 89 -4.33 5.50 18.98
N SER A 90 -5.31 6.40 18.88
CA SER A 90 -5.28 7.69 19.58
C SER A 90 -5.37 7.53 21.11
N ILE A 91 -6.18 6.57 21.58
CA ILE A 91 -6.30 6.23 23.01
C ILE A 91 -4.98 5.67 23.55
N SER A 92 -4.32 4.78 22.80
CA SER A 92 -3.00 4.24 23.14
C SER A 92 -1.96 5.34 23.43
N LEU A 93 -1.92 6.38 22.59
CA LEU A 93 -0.99 7.50 22.76
C LEU A 93 -1.29 8.32 24.02
N PHE A 94 -2.58 8.52 24.30
CA PHE A 94 -3.02 9.28 25.47
C PHE A 94 -2.65 8.56 26.77
N ILE A 95 -2.80 7.22 26.81
CA ILE A 95 -2.47 6.41 27.98
C ILE A 95 -0.97 6.41 28.27
N ASN A 96 -0.14 6.34 27.23
CA ASN A 96 1.32 6.26 27.38
C ASN A 96 2.01 7.63 27.54
N PHE A 97 1.24 8.73 27.62
CA PHE A 97 1.74 10.11 27.82
C PHE A 97 2.94 10.47 26.93
N LEU A 98 2.90 10.08 25.65
CA LEU A 98 3.95 10.44 24.70
C LEU A 98 3.91 11.93 24.37
N ASP A 99 5.03 12.44 23.85
CA ASP A 99 5.14 13.85 23.48
C ASP A 99 4.11 14.24 22.39
N PHE A 100 3.87 15.55 22.27
CA PHE A 100 2.92 16.07 21.30
C PHE A 100 3.33 15.75 19.85
N ASN A 101 4.62 15.61 19.57
CA ASN A 101 5.12 15.34 18.22
C ASN A 101 4.78 13.91 17.78
N ASP A 102 5.03 12.92 18.63
CA ASP A 102 4.70 11.51 18.45
C ASP A 102 3.19 11.29 18.35
N PHE A 103 2.41 12.03 19.15
CA PHE A 103 0.95 12.06 18.98
C PHE A 103 0.55 12.48 17.57
N PHE A 104 1.11 13.59 17.07
CA PHE A 104 0.84 14.07 15.73
C PHE A 104 1.32 13.10 14.65
N LYS A 105 2.53 12.52 14.79
CA LYS A 105 3.07 11.54 13.86
C LYS A 105 2.17 10.31 13.75
N SER A 106 1.74 9.76 14.89
CA SER A 106 0.83 8.61 14.90
C SER A 106 -0.51 8.92 14.25
N VAL A 107 -1.13 10.06 14.58
CA VAL A 107 -2.39 10.48 13.96
C VAL A 107 -2.19 10.66 12.46
N ILE A 108 -1.10 11.28 12.01
CA ILE A 108 -0.81 11.46 10.58
C ILE A 108 -0.77 10.12 9.85
N TYR A 109 0.01 9.15 10.33
CA TYR A 109 0.15 7.86 9.63
C TYR A 109 -1.10 7.01 9.73
N THR A 110 -1.71 6.88 10.91
CA THR A 110 -2.92 6.06 11.10
C THR A 110 -4.16 6.65 10.44
N PHE A 111 -4.25 7.98 10.31
CA PHE A 111 -5.40 8.65 9.70
C PHE A 111 -5.28 8.75 8.18
N SER A 112 -4.07 8.90 7.65
CA SER A 112 -3.81 9.16 6.23
C SER A 112 -4.42 8.12 5.29
N PHE A 113 -4.23 6.83 5.55
CA PHE A 113 -4.75 5.77 4.67
C PHE A 113 -6.29 5.69 4.72
N VAL A 114 -6.91 6.00 5.86
CA VAL A 114 -8.37 6.05 6.00
C VAL A 114 -8.96 7.23 5.23
N LEU A 115 -8.31 8.39 5.30
CA LEU A 115 -8.69 9.56 4.50
C LEU A 115 -8.54 9.28 3.01
N ILE A 116 -7.46 8.62 2.62
CA ILE A 116 -7.17 8.30 1.21
C ILE A 116 -8.12 7.22 0.68
N TYR A 117 -8.51 6.25 1.50
CA TYR A 117 -9.59 5.32 1.16
C TYR A 117 -10.90 6.06 0.89
N ARG A 118 -11.29 6.99 1.78
CA ARG A 118 -12.48 7.83 1.60
C ARG A 118 -12.37 8.73 0.38
N TYR A 119 -11.21 9.32 0.13
CA TYR A 119 -10.94 10.09 -1.07
C TYR A 119 -11.09 9.23 -2.34
N GLY A 120 -10.57 8.01 -2.34
CA GLY A 120 -10.76 7.06 -3.43
C GLY A 120 -12.24 6.77 -3.70
N ILE A 121 -13.06 6.59 -2.67
CA ILE A 121 -14.51 6.41 -2.82
C ILE A 121 -15.16 7.62 -3.51
N VAL A 122 -14.76 8.83 -3.14
CA VAL A 122 -15.24 10.06 -3.78
C VAL A 122 -14.86 10.08 -5.25
N LEU A 123 -13.58 9.84 -5.55
CA LEU A 123 -13.07 9.80 -6.93
C LEU A 123 -13.81 8.76 -7.78
N GLY A 124 -14.08 7.58 -7.22
CA GLY A 124 -14.87 6.55 -7.88
C GLY A 124 -16.28 7.02 -8.28
N ASN A 125 -16.87 7.96 -7.54
CA ASN A 125 -18.19 8.51 -7.86
C ASN A 125 -18.17 9.59 -8.95
N VAL A 126 -17.01 10.18 -9.24
CA VAL A 126 -16.89 11.19 -10.29
C VAL A 126 -17.07 10.54 -11.66
N LYS A 127 -17.87 11.17 -12.53
CA LYS A 127 -18.08 10.77 -13.94
C LYS A 127 -16.93 11.29 -14.81
N GLU A 128 -15.70 11.00 -14.41
CA GLU A 128 -14.53 11.47 -15.12
C GLU A 128 -14.17 10.59 -16.33
N ASP A 129 -13.47 11.20 -17.29
CA ASP A 129 -12.83 10.51 -18.38
C ASP A 129 -11.58 9.79 -17.85
N PHE A 130 -11.65 8.46 -17.75
CA PHE A 130 -10.54 7.59 -17.31
C PHE A 130 -9.25 7.79 -18.11
N LYS A 131 -9.30 8.44 -19.29
CA LYS A 131 -8.10 8.80 -20.04
C LYS A 131 -7.18 9.74 -19.28
N VAL A 132 -7.71 10.74 -18.57
CA VAL A 132 -6.86 11.69 -17.82
C VAL A 132 -6.22 10.99 -16.63
N PHE A 133 -7.00 10.21 -15.90
CA PHE A 133 -6.53 9.34 -14.81
C PHE A 133 -5.41 8.38 -15.27
N ASN A 134 -5.62 7.67 -16.38
CA ASN A 134 -4.65 6.73 -16.92
C ASN A 134 -3.35 7.44 -17.35
N ARG A 135 -3.45 8.67 -17.91
CA ARG A 135 -2.27 9.49 -18.23
C ARG A 135 -1.51 9.90 -16.97
N ALA A 136 -2.21 10.37 -15.94
CA ALA A 136 -1.60 10.76 -14.67
C ALA A 136 -0.83 9.60 -14.02
N ILE A 137 -1.46 8.41 -13.89
CA ILE A 137 -0.76 7.22 -13.37
C ILE A 137 0.43 6.83 -14.23
N THR A 138 0.29 6.89 -15.56
CA THR A 138 1.40 6.57 -16.46
C THR A 138 2.59 7.48 -16.23
N ILE A 139 2.36 8.80 -16.12
CA ILE A 139 3.41 9.78 -15.83
C ILE A 139 4.07 9.49 -14.48
N ILE A 140 3.27 9.25 -13.43
CA ILE A 140 3.78 8.94 -12.08
C ILE A 140 4.67 7.69 -12.11
N ILE A 141 4.20 6.60 -12.73
CA ILE A 141 4.97 5.35 -12.86
C ILE A 141 6.27 5.60 -13.63
N ILE A 142 6.24 6.35 -14.72
CA ILE A 142 7.46 6.65 -15.50
C ILE A 142 8.46 7.43 -14.66
N ILE A 143 8.03 8.45 -13.92
CA ILE A 143 8.93 9.22 -13.06
C ILE A 143 9.53 8.31 -11.97
N LEU A 144 8.72 7.48 -11.31
CA LEU A 144 9.20 6.53 -10.30
C LEU A 144 10.18 5.50 -10.88
N LEU A 145 9.94 5.02 -12.11
CA LEU A 145 10.86 4.12 -12.81
C LEU A 145 12.19 4.80 -13.11
N ILE A 146 12.17 6.03 -13.61
CA ILE A 146 13.39 6.82 -13.86
C ILE A 146 14.16 7.00 -12.55
N GLN A 147 13.48 7.32 -11.45
CA GLN A 147 14.09 7.46 -10.14
C GLN A 147 14.70 6.15 -9.65
N TYR A 148 13.96 5.05 -9.73
CA TYR A 148 14.44 3.72 -9.34
C TYR A 148 15.68 3.31 -10.13
N ILE A 149 15.64 3.46 -11.46
CA ILE A 149 16.78 3.16 -12.35
C ILE A 149 17.96 4.08 -12.03
N GLY A 150 17.72 5.39 -11.87
CA GLY A 150 18.76 6.36 -11.49
C GLY A 150 19.44 5.99 -10.18
N THR A 151 18.67 5.60 -9.16
CA THR A 151 19.23 5.13 -7.90
C THR A 151 20.01 3.82 -8.03
N TYR A 152 19.58 2.91 -8.90
CA TYR A 152 20.28 1.65 -9.16
C TYR A 152 21.67 1.92 -9.79
N TYR A 153 21.76 2.84 -10.75
CA TYR A 153 23.03 3.22 -11.37
C TYR A 153 23.96 3.97 -10.40
N LEU A 154 23.43 4.86 -9.55
CA LEU A 154 24.23 5.54 -8.52
C LEU A 154 24.81 4.56 -7.49
N LYS A 155 24.09 3.48 -7.18
CA LYS A 155 24.56 2.41 -6.29
C LYS A 155 25.73 1.62 -6.88
N PHE A 156 25.73 1.37 -8.19
CA PHE A 156 26.87 0.76 -8.89
C PHE A 156 28.07 1.70 -9.02
N GLY A 157 27.85 3.02 -8.91
CA GLY A 157 28.88 4.04 -9.15
C GLY A 157 29.82 4.33 -7.98
N SER A 158 29.37 4.28 -6.72
CA SER A 158 30.22 4.45 -5.49
C SER A 158 29.44 4.72 -4.19
N ILE A 159 28.11 4.69 -4.14
CA ILE A 159 27.35 5.05 -2.93
C ILE A 159 26.41 3.91 -2.52
N SER A 160 26.84 3.15 -1.52
CA SER A 160 26.19 1.98 -0.92
C SER A 160 24.85 2.24 -0.21
N VAL A 161 24.27 3.44 -0.33
CA VAL A 161 23.25 3.95 0.60
C VAL A 161 21.81 3.75 0.12
N VAL A 162 21.56 3.40 -1.16
CA VAL A 162 20.16 3.22 -1.61
C VAL A 162 19.65 1.80 -1.34
N SER A 163 18.68 1.72 -0.43
CA SER A 163 17.99 0.49 -0.07
C SER A 163 17.15 -0.05 -1.23
N ASN A 164 17.15 -1.36 -1.40
CA ASN A 164 16.37 -2.06 -2.41
C ASN A 164 14.84 -1.93 -2.18
N ASP A 165 14.38 -1.30 -1.08
CA ASP A 165 12.95 -1.10 -0.76
C ASP A 165 12.29 -0.05 -1.66
N ALA A 166 13.09 0.69 -2.41
CA ALA A 166 12.64 1.61 -3.44
C ALA A 166 11.60 1.04 -4.40
N ILE A 167 11.64 -0.27 -4.66
CA ILE A 167 10.73 -0.97 -5.57
C ILE A 167 9.26 -0.90 -5.14
N PHE A 168 8.99 -0.81 -3.83
CA PHE A 168 7.64 -0.77 -3.29
C PHE A 168 6.89 0.49 -3.73
N SER A 169 7.61 1.58 -4.02
CA SER A 169 7.03 2.82 -4.57
C SER A 169 6.34 2.61 -5.93
N ILE A 170 6.85 1.68 -6.74
CA ILE A 170 6.34 1.39 -8.09
C ILE A 170 5.30 0.26 -8.03
N VAL A 171 5.61 -0.79 -7.28
CA VAL A 171 4.81 -2.02 -7.22
C VAL A 171 3.38 -1.74 -6.76
N VAL A 172 3.16 -0.86 -5.79
CA VAL A 172 1.82 -0.51 -5.30
C VAL A 172 0.89 0.10 -6.36
N PHE A 173 1.40 0.48 -7.54
CA PHE A 173 0.58 0.96 -8.66
C PHE A 173 0.01 -0.13 -9.57
N ILE A 174 0.43 -1.40 -9.41
CA ILE A 174 -0.10 -2.53 -10.19
C ILE A 174 -1.64 -2.61 -10.22
N PRO A 175 -2.37 -2.41 -9.10
CA PRO A 175 -3.83 -2.45 -9.12
C PRO A 175 -4.44 -1.49 -10.17
N PHE A 176 -3.89 -0.28 -10.29
CA PHE A 176 -4.41 0.74 -11.21
C PHE A 176 -4.23 0.38 -12.67
N LEU A 177 -3.23 -0.46 -13.01
CA LEU A 177 -3.03 -0.90 -14.39
C LEU A 177 -4.25 -1.65 -14.93
N PHE A 178 -5.05 -2.29 -14.07
CA PHE A 178 -6.28 -2.96 -14.49
C PHE A 178 -7.40 -2.00 -14.90
N LEU A 179 -7.34 -0.74 -14.48
CA LEU A 179 -8.27 0.32 -14.87
C LEU A 179 -7.91 0.94 -16.24
N PHE A 180 -6.79 0.55 -16.84
CA PHE A 180 -6.34 1.11 -18.11
C PHE A 180 -7.15 0.56 -19.29
N GLU A 181 -7.68 1.47 -20.11
CA GLU A 181 -8.40 1.12 -21.33
C GLU A 181 -7.46 0.50 -22.39
N LYS A 182 -6.23 1.02 -22.50
CA LYS A 182 -5.25 0.60 -23.50
C LYS A 182 -4.53 -0.68 -23.07
N LYS A 183 -5.00 -1.83 -23.55
CA LYS A 183 -4.42 -3.16 -23.27
C LYS A 183 -2.90 -3.27 -23.49
N ARG A 184 -2.37 -2.66 -24.55
CA ARG A 184 -0.92 -2.69 -24.87
C ARG A 184 -0.10 -1.92 -23.83
N LEU A 185 -0.55 -0.72 -23.44
CA LEU A 185 0.12 0.09 -22.43
C LEU A 185 0.08 -0.60 -21.07
N ARG A 186 -1.07 -1.17 -20.70
CA ARG A 186 -1.23 -1.99 -19.50
C ARG A 186 -0.21 -3.11 -19.45
N LEU A 187 -0.14 -3.93 -20.51
CA LEU A 187 0.80 -5.05 -20.59
C LEU A 187 2.25 -4.59 -20.50
N LEU A 188 2.63 -3.55 -21.25
CA LEU A 188 3.97 -2.98 -21.24
C LEU A 188 4.39 -2.56 -19.83
N LEU A 189 3.55 -1.76 -19.15
CA LEU A 189 3.84 -1.29 -17.79
C LEU A 189 3.90 -2.45 -16.80
N THR A 190 3.00 -3.43 -16.88
CA THR A 190 3.05 -4.63 -16.02
C THR A 190 4.38 -5.37 -16.21
N VAL A 191 4.81 -5.61 -17.45
CA VAL A 191 6.07 -6.32 -17.73
C VAL A 191 7.28 -5.54 -17.21
N VAL A 192 7.32 -4.22 -17.44
CA VAL A 192 8.41 -3.37 -16.92
C VAL A 192 8.48 -3.42 -15.39
N ILE A 193 7.33 -3.30 -14.70
CA ILE A 193 7.30 -3.39 -13.23
C ILE A 193 7.76 -4.77 -12.75
N MET A 194 7.36 -5.86 -13.41
CA MET A 194 7.83 -7.21 -13.05
C MET A 194 9.35 -7.33 -13.19
N ILE A 195 9.93 -6.83 -14.28
CA ILE A 195 11.38 -6.84 -14.49
C ILE A 195 12.08 -6.07 -13.36
N CYS A 196 11.63 -4.84 -13.08
CA CYS A 196 12.18 -4.06 -11.96
C CYS A 196 12.03 -4.76 -10.61
N THR A 197 10.92 -5.48 -10.40
CA THR A 197 10.65 -6.25 -9.17
C THR A 197 11.65 -7.37 -9.00
N VAL A 198 11.94 -8.13 -10.07
CA VAL A 198 12.96 -9.19 -10.04
C VAL A 198 14.36 -8.59 -9.82
N MET A 199 14.68 -7.51 -10.53
CA MET A 199 15.97 -6.80 -10.36
C MET A 199 16.19 -6.24 -8.95
N SER A 200 15.11 -5.94 -8.21
CA SER A 200 15.20 -5.43 -6.83
C SER A 200 15.71 -6.48 -5.84
N GLN A 201 15.62 -7.77 -6.19
CA GLN A 201 15.90 -8.91 -5.31
C GLN A 201 15.09 -8.92 -4.00
N LYS A 202 14.01 -8.12 -3.91
CA LYS A 202 13.10 -8.12 -2.76
C LYS A 202 12.14 -9.29 -2.87
N ARG A 203 12.47 -10.39 -2.18
CA ARG A 203 11.68 -11.65 -2.15
C ARG A 203 10.20 -11.40 -1.86
N SER A 204 9.89 -10.54 -0.89
CA SER A 204 8.52 -10.15 -0.56
C SER A 204 7.78 -9.47 -1.72
N ALA A 205 8.43 -8.51 -2.38
CA ALA A 205 7.86 -7.84 -3.55
C ALA A 205 7.61 -8.83 -4.69
N ILE A 206 8.59 -9.70 -4.99
CA ILE A 206 8.50 -10.72 -6.02
C ILE A 206 7.31 -11.65 -5.75
N LEU A 207 7.17 -12.18 -4.53
CA LEU A 207 6.07 -13.09 -4.19
C LEU A 207 4.70 -12.42 -4.34
N VAL A 208 4.52 -11.24 -3.74
CA VAL A 208 3.23 -10.55 -3.70
C VAL A 208 2.79 -10.08 -5.09
N VAL A 209 3.72 -9.51 -5.88
CA VAL A 209 3.46 -9.05 -7.25
C VAL A 209 3.05 -10.21 -8.14
N ASN A 210 3.85 -11.27 -8.14
CA ASN A 210 3.62 -12.40 -9.02
C ASN A 210 2.31 -13.12 -8.67
N PHE A 211 2.02 -13.32 -7.38
CA PHE A 211 0.74 -13.89 -6.94
C PHE A 211 -0.46 -13.03 -7.34
N SER A 212 -0.34 -11.71 -7.19
CA SER A 212 -1.40 -10.76 -7.57
C SER A 212 -1.68 -10.77 -9.07
N ILE A 213 -0.64 -10.79 -9.90
CA ILE A 213 -0.76 -10.86 -11.36
C ILE A 213 -1.33 -12.21 -11.79
N LEU A 214 -0.84 -13.31 -11.22
CA LEU A 214 -1.35 -14.66 -11.50
C LEU A 214 -2.86 -14.73 -11.26
N LEU A 215 -3.31 -14.23 -10.11
CA LEU A 215 -4.72 -14.23 -9.76
C LEU A 215 -5.55 -13.34 -10.70
N ALA A 216 -5.04 -12.16 -11.06
CA ALA A 216 -5.69 -11.31 -12.04
C ALA A 216 -5.85 -11.99 -13.40
N LEU A 217 -4.84 -12.75 -13.85
CA LEU A 217 -4.88 -13.49 -15.11
C LEU A 217 -5.89 -14.63 -15.09
N ILE A 218 -5.99 -15.36 -13.98
CA ILE A 218 -7.00 -16.41 -13.79
C ILE A 218 -8.42 -15.82 -13.93
N LEU A 219 -8.62 -14.59 -13.46
CA LEU A 219 -9.91 -13.89 -13.54
C LEU A 219 -10.18 -13.24 -14.90
N TYR A 220 -9.15 -12.76 -15.59
CA TYR A 220 -9.28 -12.04 -16.86
C TYR A 220 -9.44 -12.96 -18.07
N TYR A 221 -8.87 -14.15 -18.01
CA TYR A 221 -8.84 -15.07 -19.13
C TYR A 221 -9.63 -16.35 -18.87
N SER A 222 -10.35 -16.83 -19.89
CA SER A 222 -11.10 -18.09 -19.81
C SER A 222 -10.18 -19.26 -19.48
N GLU A 223 -10.75 -20.29 -18.84
CA GLU A 223 -10.04 -21.49 -18.41
C GLU A 223 -9.29 -22.20 -19.53
N ARG A 224 -9.71 -22.03 -20.79
CA ARG A 224 -9.14 -22.67 -21.98
C ARG A 224 -8.17 -21.79 -22.76
N SER A 225 -7.85 -20.58 -22.30
CA SER A 225 -7.01 -19.67 -23.07
C SER A 225 -5.53 -20.09 -23.05
N LYS A 226 -4.91 -20.15 -24.24
CA LYS A 226 -3.46 -20.37 -24.38
C LYS A 226 -2.64 -19.30 -23.66
N ALA A 227 -3.15 -18.06 -23.62
CA ALA A 227 -2.52 -16.95 -22.91
C ALA A 227 -2.39 -17.24 -21.40
N ARG A 228 -3.43 -17.76 -20.75
CA ARG A 228 -3.38 -18.13 -19.32
C ARG A 228 -2.28 -19.16 -19.06
N LEU A 229 -2.17 -20.19 -19.89
CA LEU A 229 -1.13 -21.23 -19.75
C LEU A 229 0.28 -20.67 -19.95
N ILE A 230 0.49 -19.80 -20.94
CA ILE A 230 1.79 -19.14 -21.17
C ILE A 230 2.20 -18.29 -19.98
N PHE A 231 1.28 -17.49 -19.42
CA PHE A 231 1.59 -16.66 -18.26
C PHE A 231 1.80 -17.47 -16.98
N ILE A 232 1.05 -18.55 -16.76
CA ILE A 232 1.31 -19.50 -15.67
C ILE A 232 2.71 -20.10 -15.85
N GLY A 233 3.07 -20.50 -17.07
CA GLY A 233 4.40 -20.98 -17.41
C GLY A 233 5.49 -19.95 -17.12
N LEU A 234 5.28 -18.67 -17.48
CA LEU A 234 6.20 -17.57 -17.16
C LEU A 234 6.32 -17.32 -15.66
N PHE A 235 5.22 -17.36 -14.91
CA PHE A 235 5.22 -17.24 -13.45
C PHE A 235 6.02 -18.38 -12.81
N LEU A 236 5.78 -19.62 -13.23
CA LEU A 236 6.52 -20.79 -12.74
C LEU A 236 7.99 -20.73 -13.14
N ALA A 237 8.31 -20.28 -14.35
CA ALA A 237 9.67 -20.09 -14.81
C ALA A 237 10.40 -18.98 -14.03
N LEU A 238 9.71 -17.90 -13.67
CA LEU A 238 10.25 -16.83 -12.82
C LEU A 238 10.49 -17.30 -11.38
N LEU A 239 9.56 -18.08 -10.81
CA LEU A 239 9.78 -18.71 -9.51
C LEU A 239 10.97 -19.67 -9.56
N ALA A 240 11.03 -20.53 -10.59
CA ALA A 240 12.13 -21.45 -10.81
C ALA A 240 13.45 -20.70 -11.03
N PHE A 241 13.49 -19.62 -11.80
CA PHE A 241 14.68 -18.81 -12.01
C PHE A 241 15.19 -18.15 -10.73
N ASN A 242 14.29 -17.60 -9.90
CA ASN A 242 14.69 -17.07 -8.58
C ASN A 242 15.22 -18.18 -7.67
N PHE A 243 14.62 -19.36 -7.71
CA PHE A 243 15.08 -20.53 -6.96
C PHE A 243 16.44 -21.05 -7.47
N LEU A 244 16.64 -21.07 -8.79
CA LEU A 244 17.85 -21.56 -9.45
C LEU A 244 19.03 -20.59 -9.35
N ASN A 245 18.81 -19.28 -9.43
CA ASN A 245 19.86 -18.27 -9.17
C ASN A 245 20.37 -18.30 -7.73
N GLU A 246 19.53 -18.71 -6.78
CA GLU A 246 19.97 -18.96 -5.40
C GLU A 246 20.83 -20.23 -5.33
N ILE A 247 20.57 -21.24 -6.17
CA ILE A 247 21.33 -22.49 -6.25
C ILE A 247 22.67 -22.34 -7.01
N GLU A 248 22.72 -21.58 -8.10
CA GLU A 248 23.92 -21.41 -8.95
C GLU A 248 25.01 -20.54 -8.32
N ASN A 249 24.74 -19.83 -7.22
CA ASN A 249 25.79 -19.30 -6.37
C ASN A 249 26.47 -20.47 -5.64
N ILE A 250 27.56 -20.96 -6.25
CA ILE A 250 28.42 -22.07 -5.80
C ILE A 250 28.77 -21.86 -4.32
N GLY A 251 28.09 -22.63 -3.47
CA GLY A 251 28.07 -22.43 -2.02
C GLY A 251 26.67 -22.54 -1.41
N PHE A 252 25.59 -22.74 -2.17
CA PHE A 252 24.23 -22.85 -1.65
C PHE A 252 24.04 -23.95 -0.59
N VAL A 253 24.54 -25.18 -0.75
CA VAL A 253 24.30 -26.22 0.27
C VAL A 253 24.94 -25.85 1.61
N ASP A 254 26.19 -25.37 1.59
CA ASP A 254 26.88 -24.92 2.81
C ASP A 254 26.33 -23.60 3.33
N SER A 255 25.97 -22.64 2.47
CA SER A 255 25.38 -21.35 2.89
C SER A 255 23.92 -21.47 3.30
N VAL A 256 23.18 -22.47 2.83
CA VAL A 256 21.81 -22.78 3.25
C VAL A 256 21.84 -23.59 4.52
N LEU A 257 22.69 -24.63 4.64
CA LEU A 257 22.90 -25.31 5.92
C LEU A 257 23.44 -24.33 6.96
N HIS A 258 24.41 -23.48 6.62
CA HIS A 258 24.92 -22.44 7.52
C HIS A 258 23.90 -21.30 7.77
N ARG A 259 22.95 -21.01 6.86
CA ARG A 259 21.82 -20.08 7.10
C ARG A 259 20.62 -20.73 7.80
N PHE A 260 20.50 -22.06 7.79
CA PHE A 260 19.50 -22.81 8.56
C PHE A 260 20.02 -23.11 9.96
N GLU A 261 21.30 -23.46 10.11
CA GLU A 261 22.02 -23.65 11.37
C GLU A 261 22.36 -22.33 12.06
N ASN A 262 22.65 -21.25 11.31
CA ASN A 262 22.77 -19.88 11.83
C ASN A 262 21.62 -18.99 11.33
N SER A 263 20.38 -19.50 11.41
CA SER A 263 19.14 -18.82 11.01
C SER A 263 18.78 -17.60 11.88
N SER A 264 19.75 -16.70 12.07
CA SER A 264 19.50 -15.28 12.23
C SER A 264 19.05 -14.74 10.86
N ASP A 265 17.75 -14.79 10.60
CA ASP A 265 17.09 -14.21 9.41
C ASP A 265 17.30 -12.68 9.37
N ASN A 266 18.52 -12.17 9.11
CA ASN A 266 18.87 -10.76 9.31
C ASN A 266 18.37 -10.19 10.67
N GLY A 267 18.36 -11.01 11.72
CA GLY A 267 17.78 -10.66 13.03
C GLY A 267 16.25 -10.57 13.10
N ARG A 268 15.47 -10.84 12.04
CA ARG A 268 14.00 -10.70 12.03
C ARG A 268 13.26 -11.66 12.95
N ASN A 269 13.67 -12.93 12.97
CA ASN A 269 13.12 -13.88 13.93
C ASN A 269 13.48 -13.47 15.36
N GLU A 270 14.72 -13.03 15.58
CA GLU A 270 15.19 -12.53 16.88
C GLU A 270 14.40 -11.28 17.33
N ILE A 271 14.15 -10.31 16.43
CA ILE A 271 13.32 -9.14 16.68
C ILE A 271 11.89 -9.55 17.03
N ASN A 272 11.29 -10.45 16.24
CA ASN A 272 9.92 -10.89 16.47
C ASN A 272 9.80 -11.65 17.80
N GLU A 273 10.77 -12.52 18.12
CA GLU A 273 10.85 -13.25 19.37
C GLU A 273 11.09 -12.31 20.56
N GLU A 274 11.95 -11.31 20.41
CA GLU A 274 12.20 -10.28 21.43
C GLU A 274 10.92 -9.46 21.70
N LEU A 275 10.24 -9.02 20.64
CA LEU A 275 8.97 -8.28 20.75
C LEU A 275 7.89 -9.12 21.42
N LEU A 276 7.74 -10.39 21.04
CA LEU A 276 6.80 -11.31 21.68
C LEU A 276 7.18 -11.56 23.15
N GLY A 277 8.47 -11.69 23.46
CA GLY A 277 8.99 -11.81 24.80
C GLY A 277 8.70 -10.57 25.66
N LYS A 278 8.88 -9.37 25.10
CA LYS A 278 8.51 -8.10 25.75
C LYS A 278 7.01 -8.01 25.96
N ILE A 279 6.19 -8.34 24.96
CA ILE A 279 4.72 -8.38 25.07
C ILE A 279 4.28 -9.32 26.19
N SER A 280 4.89 -10.49 26.32
CA SER A 280 4.52 -11.49 27.34
C SER A 280 4.76 -11.03 28.79
N LYS A 281 5.60 -10.00 28.98
CA LYS A 281 5.98 -9.45 30.29
C LYS A 281 5.27 -8.14 30.63
N ARG A 282 4.45 -7.62 29.72
CA ARG A 282 3.72 -6.36 29.90
C ARG A 282 2.65 -6.49 30.97
N ASP A 283 2.32 -5.34 31.57
CA ASP A 283 1.14 -5.26 32.40
C ASP A 283 -0.16 -5.33 31.57
N GLY A 284 -1.31 -5.42 32.25
CA GLY A 284 -2.59 -5.52 31.56
C GLY A 284 -2.91 -4.29 30.70
N ILE A 285 -2.55 -3.08 31.14
CA ILE A 285 -2.89 -1.83 30.45
C ILE A 285 -2.08 -1.72 29.15
N GLU A 286 -0.77 -1.95 29.23
CA GLU A 286 0.16 -1.99 28.09
C GLU A 286 -0.17 -3.13 27.12
N THR A 287 -0.75 -4.23 27.59
CA THR A 287 -1.24 -5.30 26.72
C THR A 287 -2.46 -4.86 25.90
N PHE A 288 -3.39 -4.15 26.54
CA PHE A 288 -4.61 -3.69 25.87
C PHE A 288 -4.37 -2.54 24.89
N PHE A 289 -3.51 -1.59 25.28
CA PHE A 289 -3.32 -0.32 24.59
C PHE A 289 -1.91 -0.12 24.01
N GLY A 290 -0.98 -1.05 24.20
CA GLY A 290 0.37 -0.94 23.67
C GLY A 290 1.21 0.15 24.35
N LEU A 291 2.34 0.48 23.74
CA LEU A 291 3.33 1.46 24.25
C LEU A 291 3.35 2.77 23.45
N GLY A 292 2.38 2.97 22.56
CA GLY A 292 2.22 4.13 21.71
C GLY A 292 3.07 4.12 20.43
N TYR A 293 3.12 5.27 19.75
CA TYR A 293 3.68 5.44 18.42
C TYR A 293 5.09 4.88 18.28
N ALA A 294 5.31 4.05 17.26
CA ALA A 294 6.62 3.54 16.86
C ALA A 294 7.43 2.94 18.01
N ALA A 295 6.75 2.37 19.03
CA ALA A 295 7.40 1.77 20.19
C ALA A 295 8.33 0.62 19.78
N THR A 296 7.97 -0.13 18.75
CA THR A 296 8.82 -1.16 18.14
C THR A 296 10.19 -0.61 17.76
N ILE A 297 10.22 0.51 17.03
CA ILE A 297 11.46 1.16 16.59
C ILE A 297 12.18 1.80 17.78
N ARG A 298 11.46 2.40 18.72
CA ARG A 298 12.04 3.03 19.92
C ARG A 298 12.76 2.02 20.81
N ASP A 299 12.19 0.82 20.97
CA ASP A 299 12.67 -0.17 21.93
C ASP A 299 13.64 -1.20 21.32
N ILE A 300 13.58 -1.42 20.00
CA ILE A 300 14.43 -2.39 19.28
C ILE A 300 15.42 -1.70 18.31
N GLY A 301 15.16 -0.44 17.93
CA GLY A 301 15.97 0.33 16.99
C GLY A 301 15.64 0.09 15.51
N ILE A 302 14.88 -0.96 15.19
CA ILE A 302 14.52 -1.37 13.82
C ILE A 302 13.09 -1.89 13.74
N PRO A 303 12.39 -1.70 12.61
CA PRO A 303 11.03 -2.22 12.42
C PRO A 303 11.03 -3.76 12.34
N SER A 304 9.95 -4.37 12.82
CA SER A 304 9.75 -5.83 12.78
C SER A 304 9.48 -6.36 11.36
N HIS A 305 9.08 -5.46 10.44
CA HIS A 305 8.58 -5.81 9.11
C HIS A 305 7.35 -6.73 9.14
N ASN A 306 6.53 -6.61 10.18
CA ASN A 306 5.24 -7.27 10.30
C ASN A 306 4.25 -6.32 10.96
N ASP A 307 3.41 -5.66 10.16
CA ASP A 307 2.46 -4.66 10.63
C ASP A 307 1.53 -5.21 11.73
N PHE A 308 1.18 -6.49 11.73
CA PHE A 308 0.34 -7.07 12.78
C PHE A 308 1.06 -7.09 14.13
N LEU A 309 2.34 -7.47 14.13
CA LEU A 309 3.15 -7.45 15.34
C LEU A 309 3.44 -6.03 15.80
N GLU A 310 3.67 -5.10 14.87
CA GLU A 310 3.88 -3.69 15.21
C GLU A 310 2.63 -3.04 15.77
N ILE A 311 1.45 -3.29 15.18
CA ILE A 311 0.19 -2.79 15.74
C ILE A 311 -0.03 -3.35 17.14
N LEU A 312 0.27 -4.64 17.35
CA LEU A 312 0.16 -5.26 18.67
C LEU A 312 1.11 -4.62 19.68
N TYR A 313 2.37 -4.41 19.29
CA TYR A 313 3.39 -3.88 20.16
C TYR A 313 3.16 -2.39 20.47
N ASP A 314 2.86 -1.59 19.43
CA ASP A 314 2.69 -0.14 19.50
C ASP A 314 1.31 0.25 20.07
N TYR A 315 0.22 -0.34 19.57
CA TYR A 315 -1.15 0.10 19.88
C TYR A 315 -2.00 -0.93 20.66
N GLY A 316 -1.44 -2.10 20.94
CA GLY A 316 -2.08 -3.12 21.77
C GLY A 316 -3.10 -4.00 21.03
N ILE A 317 -3.61 -4.99 21.76
CA ILE A 317 -4.52 -6.02 21.23
C ILE A 317 -5.83 -5.42 20.69
N ILE A 318 -6.32 -4.33 21.29
CA ILE A 318 -7.60 -3.70 20.89
C ILE A 318 -7.46 -3.12 19.47
N ALA A 319 -6.40 -2.36 19.21
CA ALA A 319 -6.13 -1.81 17.89
C ALA A 319 -5.91 -2.92 16.86
N LEU A 320 -5.18 -3.98 17.21
CA LEU A 320 -4.96 -5.15 16.34
C LEU A 320 -6.29 -5.81 15.94
N ILE A 321 -7.17 -6.10 16.90
CA ILE A 321 -8.47 -6.73 16.63
C ILE A 321 -9.29 -5.86 15.67
N ILE A 322 -9.37 -4.55 15.93
CA ILE A 322 -10.14 -3.65 15.07
C ILE A 322 -9.54 -3.57 13.66
N TYR A 323 -8.20 -3.59 13.53
CA TYR A 323 -7.52 -3.63 12.25
C TYR A 323 -7.85 -4.92 11.48
N ILE A 324 -7.74 -6.09 12.14
CA ILE A 324 -8.08 -7.39 11.54
C ILE A 324 -9.55 -7.41 11.10
N VAL A 325 -10.49 -6.95 11.94
CA VAL A 325 -11.91 -6.85 11.59
C VAL A 325 -12.14 -5.96 10.37
N SER A 326 -11.41 -4.83 10.28
CA SER A 326 -11.46 -3.95 9.12
C SER A 326 -11.02 -4.66 7.83
N LEU A 327 -9.91 -5.39 7.88
CA LEU A 327 -9.40 -6.18 6.76
C LEU A 327 -10.36 -7.32 6.39
N MET A 328 -10.91 -8.03 7.37
CA MET A 328 -11.91 -9.08 7.15
C MET A 328 -13.13 -8.53 6.42
N TYR A 329 -13.63 -7.36 6.80
CA TYR A 329 -14.77 -6.75 6.13
C TYR A 329 -14.46 -6.43 4.65
N LEU A 330 -13.28 -5.88 4.37
CA LEU A 330 -12.84 -5.62 3.00
C LEU A 330 -12.71 -6.92 2.19
N GLY A 331 -12.22 -8.00 2.81
CA GLY A 331 -12.13 -9.33 2.18
C GLY A 331 -13.49 -9.96 1.90
N LEU A 332 -14.42 -9.90 2.87
CA LEU A 332 -15.79 -10.40 2.70
C LEU A 332 -16.52 -9.71 1.55
N LYS A 333 -16.23 -8.42 1.29
CA LYS A 333 -16.76 -7.70 0.12
C LYS A 333 -16.23 -8.25 -1.19
N ALA A 334 -14.94 -8.58 -1.29
CA ALA A 334 -14.41 -9.26 -2.47
C ALA A 334 -15.14 -10.57 -2.75
N ILE A 335 -15.33 -11.40 -1.72
CA ILE A 335 -16.05 -12.68 -1.85
C ILE A 335 -17.49 -12.46 -2.31
N PHE A 336 -18.20 -11.52 -1.68
CA PHE A 336 -19.59 -11.20 -2.02
C PHE A 336 -19.73 -10.73 -3.49
N TRP A 337 -18.79 -9.93 -3.98
CA TRP A 337 -18.79 -9.40 -5.33
C TRP A 337 -18.32 -10.38 -6.40
N TYR A 338 -17.71 -11.51 -6.03
CA TYR A 338 -17.20 -12.50 -6.98
C TYR A 338 -18.30 -13.05 -7.92
N LYS A 339 -19.50 -13.30 -7.41
CA LYS A 339 -20.59 -13.90 -8.19
C LYS A 339 -21.06 -13.03 -9.36
N ARG A 340 -20.93 -11.71 -9.23
CA ARG A 340 -21.35 -10.73 -10.26
C ARG A 340 -20.17 -9.99 -10.88
N ARG A 341 -18.96 -10.49 -10.69
CA ARG A 341 -17.70 -9.84 -11.09
C ARG A 341 -17.66 -9.48 -12.58
N GLU A 342 -18.35 -10.22 -13.44
CA GLU A 342 -18.35 -9.99 -14.88
C GLU A 342 -18.96 -8.63 -15.27
N GLU A 343 -19.87 -8.08 -14.45
CA GLU A 343 -20.50 -6.77 -14.68
C GLU A 343 -19.55 -5.58 -14.39
N TYR A 344 -18.45 -5.84 -13.68
CA TYR A 344 -17.51 -4.82 -13.20
C TYR A 344 -16.08 -5.36 -13.09
N LEU A 345 -15.68 -6.21 -14.04
CA LEU A 345 -14.49 -7.06 -13.95
C LEU A 345 -13.20 -6.28 -13.70
N GLU A 346 -12.97 -5.17 -14.41
CA GLU A 346 -11.75 -4.38 -14.21
C GLU A 346 -11.66 -3.80 -12.79
N TYR A 347 -12.78 -3.29 -12.27
CA TYR A 347 -12.85 -2.75 -10.91
C TYR A 347 -12.71 -3.84 -9.87
N TYR A 348 -13.31 -5.02 -10.12
CA TYR A 348 -13.16 -6.18 -9.24
C TYR A 348 -11.70 -6.62 -9.13
N ILE A 349 -11.00 -6.73 -10.25
CA ILE A 349 -9.59 -7.14 -10.28
C ILE A 349 -8.71 -6.08 -9.62
N CYS A 350 -8.93 -4.79 -9.91
CA CYS A 350 -8.21 -3.71 -9.23
C CYS A 350 -8.39 -3.77 -7.71
N TYR A 351 -9.63 -3.96 -7.23
CA TYR A 351 -9.93 -4.12 -5.80
C TYR A 351 -9.18 -5.31 -5.19
N LEU A 352 -9.30 -6.48 -5.83
CA LEU A 352 -8.77 -7.73 -5.31
C LEU A 352 -7.25 -7.76 -5.30
N VAL A 353 -6.61 -7.26 -6.35
CA VAL A 353 -5.14 -7.12 -6.41
C VAL A 353 -4.66 -6.15 -5.34
N ALA A 354 -5.28 -4.97 -5.19
CA ALA A 354 -4.92 -4.04 -4.13
C ALA A 354 -5.07 -4.65 -2.72
N PHE A 355 -6.14 -5.41 -2.48
CA PHE A 355 -6.38 -6.05 -1.20
C PHE A 355 -5.38 -7.19 -0.88
N ILE A 356 -5.05 -8.02 -1.87
CA ILE A 356 -4.03 -9.07 -1.72
C ILE A 356 -2.67 -8.45 -1.46
N MET A 357 -2.32 -7.40 -2.20
CA MET A 357 -1.07 -6.67 -1.98
C MET A 357 -1.03 -6.02 -0.60
N LEU A 358 -2.15 -5.48 -0.13
CA LEU A 358 -2.25 -4.91 1.22
C LEU A 358 -1.93 -5.97 2.27
N ILE A 359 -2.59 -7.12 2.24
CA ILE A 359 -2.33 -8.21 3.20
C ILE A 359 -0.89 -8.71 3.06
N GLY A 360 -0.49 -9.05 1.84
CA GLY A 360 0.79 -9.69 1.56
C GLY A 360 1.99 -8.80 1.88
N LEU A 361 1.88 -7.47 1.73
CA LEU A 361 2.93 -6.54 2.12
C LEU A 361 2.88 -6.19 3.61
N SER A 362 1.69 -6.18 4.24
CA SER A 362 1.57 -5.94 5.70
C SER A 362 2.19 -7.08 6.53
N THR A 363 2.22 -8.31 6.01
CA THR A 363 2.79 -9.47 6.74
C THR A 363 4.31 -9.57 6.68
N VAL A 364 4.94 -8.95 5.67
CA VAL A 364 6.38 -9.15 5.35
C VAL A 364 7.15 -7.83 5.24
N ASN A 365 6.47 -6.71 5.48
CA ASN A 365 7.05 -5.39 5.43
C ASN A 365 6.38 -4.45 6.45
N TYR A 366 7.01 -3.30 6.65
CA TYR A 366 6.56 -2.20 7.51
C TYR A 366 5.77 -1.20 6.68
N MET A 367 4.47 -1.45 6.51
CA MET A 367 3.60 -0.68 5.61
C MET A 367 2.68 0.27 6.37
N ILE A 368 2.38 0.02 7.64
CA ILE A 368 1.38 0.83 8.35
C ILE A 368 1.80 2.30 8.53
N TYR A 369 3.10 2.56 8.63
CA TYR A 369 3.67 3.91 8.63
C TYR A 369 4.27 4.32 7.30
N SER A 370 3.99 3.56 6.24
CA SER A 370 4.47 3.86 4.91
C SER A 370 3.40 4.53 4.05
N VAL A 371 3.84 5.48 3.24
CA VAL A 371 3.03 6.06 2.16
C VAL A 371 2.53 4.98 1.18
N TYR A 372 3.25 3.86 1.00
CA TYR A 372 2.86 2.76 0.11
C TYR A 372 1.46 2.20 0.42
N ASN A 373 1.10 2.14 1.70
CA ASN A 373 -0.21 1.66 2.14
C ASN A 373 -1.35 2.56 1.65
N MET A 374 -1.11 3.88 1.60
CA MET A 374 -2.08 4.85 1.12
C MET A 374 -2.50 4.60 -0.34
N VAL A 375 -1.55 4.23 -1.20
CA VAL A 375 -1.80 3.97 -2.63
C VAL A 375 -2.71 2.75 -2.83
N LEU A 376 -2.51 1.72 -2.01
CA LEU A 376 -3.38 0.53 -2.02
C LEU A 376 -4.79 0.88 -1.53
N PHE A 377 -4.92 1.63 -0.44
CA PHE A 377 -6.23 2.10 0.04
C PHE A 377 -6.94 3.02 -0.97
N LEU A 378 -6.21 3.84 -1.72
CA LEU A 378 -6.76 4.63 -2.83
C LEU A 378 -7.39 3.73 -3.91
N ALA A 379 -6.65 2.70 -4.35
CA ALA A 379 -7.12 1.73 -5.34
C ALA A 379 -8.37 0.98 -4.87
N ILE A 380 -8.36 0.53 -3.60
CA ILE A 380 -9.51 -0.13 -2.95
C ILE A 380 -10.70 0.84 -2.93
N GLY A 381 -10.51 2.09 -2.52
CA GLY A 381 -11.58 3.10 -2.44
C GLY A 381 -12.24 3.39 -3.79
N ILE A 382 -11.44 3.66 -4.83
CA ILE A 382 -11.93 3.92 -6.19
C ILE A 382 -12.74 2.73 -6.71
N SER A 383 -12.18 1.53 -6.57
CA SER A 383 -12.80 0.31 -7.06
C SER A 383 -14.08 -0.02 -6.31
N TYR A 384 -14.08 0.15 -4.98
CA TYR A 384 -15.25 -0.07 -4.13
C TYR A 384 -16.45 0.77 -4.58
N SER A 385 -16.25 2.07 -4.82
CA SER A 385 -17.31 2.97 -5.29
C SER A 385 -17.81 2.57 -6.70
N LYS A 386 -16.90 2.31 -7.65
CA LYS A 386 -17.29 1.94 -9.02
C LYS A 386 -18.08 0.64 -9.08
N ILE A 387 -17.71 -0.36 -8.29
CA ILE A 387 -18.46 -1.62 -8.17
C ILE A 387 -19.87 -1.35 -7.66
N LEU A 388 -20.02 -0.55 -6.60
CA LEU A 388 -21.34 -0.22 -6.06
C LEU A 388 -22.22 0.54 -7.05
N LEU A 389 -21.65 1.49 -7.81
CA LEU A 389 -22.38 2.19 -8.86
C LEU A 389 -22.86 1.25 -9.95
N ARG A 390 -22.02 0.31 -10.40
CA ARG A 390 -22.41 -0.70 -11.40
C ARG A 390 -23.52 -1.61 -10.90
N ILE A 391 -23.41 -2.09 -9.66
CA ILE A 391 -24.47 -2.89 -9.02
C ILE A 391 -25.79 -2.11 -8.92
N LYS A 392 -25.73 -0.80 -8.63
CA LYS A 392 -26.94 0.03 -8.52
C LYS A 392 -27.61 0.29 -9.88
N HIS A 393 -26.85 0.39 -10.95
CA HIS A 393 -27.39 0.57 -12.32
C HIS A 393 -27.93 -0.72 -12.95
N SER A 394 -27.52 -1.88 -12.45
CA SER A 394 -27.99 -3.20 -12.91
C SER A 394 -29.33 -3.65 -12.29
N LYS A 395 -29.82 -2.93 -11.27
CA LYS A 395 -31.13 -3.11 -10.66
C LYS A 395 -32.08 -2.06 -11.21
#